data_AF-A0A521PKB5-F1
#
_entry.id   AF-A0A521PKB5-F1
#
_cell.length_a   1.000
_cell.length_b   1.000
_cell.length_c   1.000
_cell.angle_alpha   90.00
_cell.angle_beta   90.00
_cell.angle_gamma   90.00
#
_symmetry.space_group_name_H-M   'P 1'
#
loop_
_entity.id
_entity.type
_entity.pdbx_description
1 polymer ?
#
loop_
_entity_poly.entity_id
_entity_poly.type
_entity_poly.pdbx_seq_one_letter_code
_entity_poly.pdbx_strand_id
1 'polypeptide(L)'
;MRNKNLLLAAAAALTLGASAASAQAWMPIIERQAVLNDRIDAGLATGEITGAEARMMRDDMASLVALEGTYRYGGLSARERLDLDRRFALIDDQMRLAVRTGGADSYVAMEDRKLDLDARIEQGLRSGQLTTAEAEVLRDDFNEIARIEASYRVDGLSAEERADLNRRFDELGAAIRVARADPDRTYGWNRY
;
A
#
# COMPACT_ATOMS: atom_id res chain seq x y z
N MET A 1 -73.86 -11.18 2.12
CA MET A 1 -74.04 -9.72 2.10
C MET A 1 -72.65 -9.12 1.90
N ARG A 2 -72.12 -8.95 0.68
CA ARG A 2 -72.31 -7.81 -0.23
C ARG A 2 -72.43 -6.48 0.51
N ASN A 3 -71.44 -5.59 0.32
CA ASN A 3 -71.63 -4.18 0.00
C ASN A 3 -70.34 -3.61 -0.64
N LYS A 4 -70.41 -3.40 -1.96
CA LYS A 4 -69.57 -2.49 -2.75
C LYS A 4 -70.24 -1.11 -2.71
N ASN A 5 -69.48 -0.03 -2.58
CA ASN A 5 -69.75 1.35 -3.04
C ASN A 5 -68.39 2.08 -3.06
N LEU A 6 -67.68 2.17 -4.18
CA LEU A 6 -67.71 3.23 -5.22
C LEU A 6 -67.10 4.59 -4.80
N LEU A 7 -65.87 4.80 -5.27
CA LEU A 7 -65.25 5.99 -5.91
C LEU A 7 -65.64 7.41 -5.46
N LEU A 8 -64.62 8.19 -5.07
CA LEU A 8 -64.43 9.55 -5.56
C LEU A 8 -62.94 9.92 -5.55
N ALA A 9 -62.46 10.39 -6.71
CA ALA A 9 -61.12 10.88 -6.94
C ALA A 9 -61.00 12.35 -6.48
N ALA A 10 -59.85 12.70 -5.90
CA ALA A 10 -59.36 14.07 -5.90
C ALA A 10 -57.83 14.02 -5.94
N ALA A 11 -57.27 14.57 -7.02
CA ALA A 11 -55.85 14.71 -7.24
C ALA A 11 -55.23 15.63 -6.19
N ALA A 12 -54.20 15.14 -5.50
CA ALA A 12 -53.17 15.98 -4.90
C ALA A 12 -51.86 15.66 -5.63
N ALA A 13 -51.32 16.66 -6.31
CA ALA A 13 -50.10 16.55 -7.08
C ALA A 13 -48.95 16.03 -6.20
N LEU A 14 -48.42 14.86 -6.54
CA LEU A 14 -47.13 14.38 -6.07
C LEU A 14 -46.03 15.20 -6.78
N THR A 15 -45.82 16.43 -6.33
CA THR A 15 -44.54 17.12 -6.55
C THR A 15 -43.71 16.96 -5.28
N LEU A 16 -43.11 15.78 -5.14
CA LEU A 16 -41.86 15.62 -4.41
C LEU A 16 -40.86 14.98 -5.37
N GLY A 17 -40.59 15.70 -6.44
CA GLY A 17 -39.32 15.54 -7.16
C GLY A 17 -38.20 16.03 -6.25
N ALA A 18 -37.12 15.24 -6.20
CA ALA A 18 -35.91 15.47 -5.42
C ALA A 18 -36.05 15.29 -3.89
N SER A 19 -36.26 14.04 -3.47
CA SER A 19 -35.38 13.55 -2.39
C SER A 19 -33.99 13.53 -3.00
N ALA A 20 -33.23 14.59 -2.79
CA ALA A 20 -31.79 14.56 -2.96
C ALA A 20 -31.32 13.25 -2.35
N ALA A 21 -30.68 12.40 -3.17
CA ALA A 21 -29.84 11.35 -2.65
C ALA A 21 -29.03 12.00 -1.54
N SER A 22 -29.35 11.68 -0.28
CA SER A 22 -28.64 12.21 0.86
C SER A 22 -27.19 11.88 0.57
N ALA A 23 -26.40 12.92 0.25
CA ALA A 23 -24.97 12.80 0.08
C ALA A 23 -24.51 12.04 1.31
N GLN A 24 -24.10 10.78 1.12
CA GLN A 24 -23.72 9.89 2.21
C GLN A 24 -22.79 10.71 3.09
N ALA A 25 -23.18 10.96 4.34
CA ALA A 25 -22.43 11.85 5.22
C ALA A 25 -21.00 11.31 5.26
N TRP A 26 -20.05 12.09 4.73
CA TRP A 26 -18.69 11.64 4.58
C TRP A 26 -18.15 11.34 5.98
N MET A 27 -17.70 10.11 6.18
CA MET A 27 -17.26 9.65 7.49
C MET A 27 -15.81 10.10 7.72
N PRO A 28 -15.50 10.81 8.81
CA PRO A 28 -14.13 11.18 9.17
C PRO A 28 -13.15 10.00 9.14
N ILE A 29 -11.89 10.24 8.78
CA ILE A 29 -10.86 9.19 8.82
C ILE A 29 -10.66 8.72 10.26
N ILE A 30 -10.69 9.65 11.23
CA ILE A 30 -10.59 9.30 12.66
C ILE A 30 -11.65 8.29 13.12
N GLU A 31 -12.88 8.33 12.58
CA GLU A 31 -13.93 7.35 12.90
C GLU A 31 -13.67 6.01 12.22
N ARG A 32 -13.19 6.04 10.97
CA ARG A 32 -12.79 4.84 10.22
C ARG A 32 -11.57 4.13 10.81
N GLN A 33 -10.65 4.87 11.43
CA GLN A 33 -9.45 4.34 12.07
C GLN A 33 -9.80 3.30 13.14
N ALA A 34 -10.82 3.56 13.97
CA ALA A 34 -11.23 2.63 15.02
C ALA A 34 -11.63 1.26 14.44
N VAL A 35 -12.45 1.28 13.38
CA VAL A 35 -12.91 0.05 12.69
C VAL A 35 -11.73 -0.70 12.06
N LEU A 36 -10.76 0.02 11.48
CA LEU A 36 -9.57 -0.62 10.92
C LEU A 36 -8.69 -1.24 12.01
N ASN A 37 -8.48 -0.54 13.14
CA ASN A 37 -7.69 -1.04 14.26
C ASN A 37 -8.26 -2.34 14.83
N ASP A 38 -9.58 -2.43 15.01
CA ASP A 38 -10.23 -3.65 15.49
C ASP A 38 -9.96 -4.84 14.56
N ARG A 39 -9.95 -4.60 13.23
CA ARG A 39 -9.67 -5.64 12.23
C ARG A 39 -8.20 -6.05 12.20
N ILE A 40 -7.29 -5.08 12.36
CA ILE A 40 -5.86 -5.35 12.51
C ILE A 40 -5.62 -6.23 13.74
N ASP A 41 -6.27 -5.91 14.86
CA ASP A 41 -6.14 -6.67 16.11
C ASP A 41 -6.68 -8.10 15.99
N ALA A 42 -7.80 -8.26 15.28
CA ALA A 42 -8.33 -9.58 14.96
C ALA A 42 -7.35 -10.40 14.10
N GLY A 43 -6.78 -9.80 13.06
CA GLY A 43 -5.79 -10.44 12.18
C GLY A 43 -4.49 -10.80 12.90
N LEU A 44 -4.06 -9.99 13.87
CA LEU A 44 -2.93 -10.30 14.75
C LEU A 44 -3.24 -11.50 15.65
N ALA A 45 -4.44 -11.55 16.22
CA ALA A 45 -4.85 -12.62 17.12
C ALA A 45 -4.98 -13.97 16.40
N THR A 46 -5.42 -13.96 15.14
CA THR A 46 -5.51 -15.16 14.29
C THR A 46 -4.18 -15.54 13.64
N GLY A 47 -3.18 -14.64 13.66
CA GLY A 47 -1.90 -14.81 12.99
C GLY A 47 -1.96 -14.62 11.47
N GLU A 48 -3.10 -14.13 10.96
CA GLU A 48 -3.31 -13.80 9.54
C GLU A 48 -2.57 -12.52 9.14
N ILE A 49 -2.25 -11.67 10.13
CA ILE A 49 -1.42 -10.48 9.99
C ILE A 49 -0.26 -10.60 10.97
N THR A 50 0.94 -10.23 10.54
CA THR A 50 2.14 -10.17 11.38
C THR A 50 2.19 -8.89 12.22
N GLY A 51 2.91 -8.93 13.33
CA GLY A 51 3.14 -7.75 14.17
C GLY A 51 3.83 -6.58 13.46
N ALA A 52 4.60 -6.86 12.41
CA ALA A 52 5.20 -5.83 11.56
C ALA A 52 4.15 -5.18 10.65
N GLU A 53 3.32 -5.98 9.97
CA GLU A 53 2.27 -5.47 9.06
C GLU A 53 1.25 -4.61 9.81
N ALA A 54 0.84 -5.05 11.00
CA ALA A 54 -0.07 -4.28 11.84
C ALA A 54 0.50 -2.92 12.25
N ARG A 55 1.79 -2.84 12.57
CA ARG A 55 2.45 -1.56 12.92
C ARG A 55 2.45 -0.61 11.72
N MET A 56 2.81 -1.10 10.54
CA MET A 56 2.84 -0.27 9.33
C MET A 56 1.45 0.25 8.95
N MET A 57 0.42 -0.60 8.98
CA MET A 57 -0.96 -0.17 8.70
C MET A 57 -1.45 0.91 9.68
N ARG A 58 -1.02 0.83 10.94
CA ARG A 58 -1.33 1.85 11.96
C ARG A 58 -0.58 3.16 11.68
N ASP A 59 0.67 3.09 11.22
CA ASP A 59 1.46 4.28 10.86
C ASP A 59 0.90 4.98 9.62
N ASP A 60 0.50 4.23 8.59
CA ASP A 60 -0.17 4.76 7.40
C ASP A 60 -1.51 5.41 7.77
N MET A 61 -2.28 4.79 8.68
CA MET A 61 -3.51 5.35 9.18
C MET A 61 -3.29 6.63 9.98
N ALA A 62 -2.27 6.67 10.86
CA ALA A 62 -1.93 7.87 11.62
C ALA A 62 -1.54 9.03 10.69
N SER A 63 -0.79 8.73 9.62
CA SER A 63 -0.43 9.71 8.59
C SER A 63 -1.66 10.24 7.85
N LEU A 64 -2.62 9.36 7.55
CA LEU A 64 -3.87 9.75 6.89
C LEU A 64 -4.77 10.63 7.79
N VAL A 65 -4.82 10.34 9.10
CA VAL A 65 -5.52 11.18 10.08
C VAL A 65 -4.86 12.56 10.19
N ALA A 66 -3.54 12.64 10.19
CA ALA A 66 -2.82 13.92 10.18
C ALA A 66 -3.10 14.72 8.90
N LEU A 67 -3.17 14.04 7.76
CA LEU A 67 -3.53 14.65 6.47
C LEU A 67 -4.98 15.20 6.51
N GLU A 68 -5.93 14.43 7.04
CA GLU A 68 -7.31 14.92 7.24
C GLU A 68 -7.33 16.18 8.11
N GLY A 69 -6.56 16.19 9.20
CA GLY A 69 -6.42 17.37 10.05
C GLY A 69 -5.92 18.60 9.29
N THR A 70 -5.00 18.39 8.34
CA THR A 70 -4.46 19.45 7.47
C THR A 70 -5.51 19.94 6.46
N TYR A 71 -6.21 19.03 5.78
CA TYR A 71 -7.28 19.38 4.82
C TYR A 71 -8.51 20.03 5.46
N ARG A 72 -8.75 19.76 6.74
CA ARG A 72 -9.83 20.42 7.48
C ARG A 72 -9.59 21.92 7.66
N TYR A 73 -8.38 22.42 7.43
CA TYR A 73 -8.08 23.84 7.49
C TYR A 73 -8.76 24.61 6.34
N GLY A 74 -9.95 25.15 6.61
CA GLY A 74 -10.81 25.80 5.61
C GLY A 74 -12.00 24.97 5.14
N GLY A 75 -12.14 23.74 5.65
CA GLY A 75 -13.20 22.80 5.29
C GLY A 75 -12.82 21.88 4.13
N LEU A 76 -13.33 20.65 4.18
CA LEU A 76 -13.00 19.59 3.23
C LEU A 76 -13.71 19.75 1.87
N SER A 77 -12.92 20.05 0.84
CA SER A 77 -13.40 20.02 -0.55
C SER A 77 -13.77 18.60 -0.99
N ALA A 78 -14.53 18.49 -2.09
CA ALA A 78 -14.85 17.19 -2.67
C ALA A 78 -13.59 16.44 -3.16
N ARG A 79 -12.57 17.18 -3.64
CA ARG A 79 -11.32 16.60 -4.12
C ARG A 79 -10.48 16.03 -2.97
N GLU A 80 -10.40 16.76 -1.86
CA GLU A 80 -9.70 16.28 -0.65
C GLU A 80 -10.42 15.09 -0.02
N ARG A 81 -11.76 15.10 0.02
CA ARG A 81 -12.54 13.93 0.46
C ARG A 81 -12.28 12.71 -0.40
N LEU A 82 -12.30 12.87 -1.72
CA LEU A 82 -11.97 11.79 -2.65
C LEU A 82 -10.54 11.28 -2.41
N ASP A 83 -9.59 12.17 -2.16
CA ASP A 83 -8.21 11.79 -1.90
C ASP A 83 -8.07 10.97 -0.62
N LEU A 84 -8.66 11.43 0.48
CA LEU A 84 -8.72 10.70 1.74
C LEU A 84 -9.41 9.35 1.59
N ASP A 85 -10.51 9.28 0.84
CA ASP A 85 -11.24 8.04 0.59
C ASP A 85 -10.42 7.04 -0.24
N ARG A 86 -9.68 7.51 -1.25
CA ARG A 86 -8.77 6.65 -2.03
C ARG A 86 -7.65 6.09 -1.17
N ARG A 87 -6.95 6.95 -0.42
CA ARG A 87 -5.86 6.52 0.47
C ARG A 87 -6.35 5.54 1.53
N PHE A 88 -7.53 5.79 2.11
CA PHE A 88 -8.15 4.86 3.06
C PHE A 88 -8.46 3.51 2.41
N ALA A 89 -9.04 3.50 1.20
CA ALA A 89 -9.37 2.28 0.49
C ALA A 89 -8.13 1.41 0.20
N LEU A 90 -6.97 2.03 0.00
CA LEU A 90 -5.70 1.31 -0.19
C LEU A 90 -5.23 0.63 1.09
N ILE A 91 -5.32 1.30 2.24
CA ILE A 91 -4.99 0.71 3.54
C ILE A 91 -5.95 -0.46 3.85
N ASP A 92 -7.24 -0.31 3.54
CA ASP A 92 -8.23 -1.38 3.70
C ASP A 92 -7.93 -2.59 2.79
N ASP A 93 -7.56 -2.34 1.53
CA ASP A 93 -7.15 -3.38 0.59
C ASP A 93 -5.87 -4.10 1.04
N GLN A 94 -4.87 -3.36 1.53
CA GLN A 94 -3.64 -3.92 2.10
C GLN A 94 -3.93 -4.87 3.25
N MET A 95 -4.77 -4.48 4.20
CA MET A 95 -5.16 -5.37 5.29
C MET A 95 -5.91 -6.61 4.79
N ARG A 96 -6.82 -6.44 3.82
CA ARG A 96 -7.54 -7.57 3.22
C ARG A 96 -6.61 -8.56 2.52
N LEU A 97 -5.59 -8.06 1.82
CA LEU A 97 -4.60 -8.89 1.14
C LEU A 97 -3.68 -9.59 2.13
N ALA A 98 -3.18 -8.87 3.15
CA ALA A 98 -2.36 -9.47 4.21
C ALA A 98 -3.07 -10.67 4.85
N VAL A 99 -4.35 -10.50 5.21
CA VAL A 99 -5.19 -11.58 5.77
C VAL A 99 -5.35 -12.75 4.80
N ARG A 100 -5.46 -12.49 3.49
CA ARG A 100 -5.69 -13.55 2.48
C ARG A 100 -4.40 -14.31 2.11
N THR A 101 -3.27 -13.62 2.02
CA THR A 101 -2.03 -14.18 1.46
C THR A 101 -1.01 -14.58 2.52
N GLY A 102 -1.31 -14.37 3.81
CA GLY A 102 -0.40 -14.71 4.91
C GLY A 102 0.93 -13.96 4.83
N GLY A 103 0.89 -12.72 4.33
CA GLY A 103 2.04 -11.82 4.29
C GLY A 103 3.03 -11.98 3.14
N ALA A 104 2.87 -12.98 2.26
CA ALA A 104 3.82 -13.24 1.17
C ALA A 104 3.98 -12.06 0.17
N ASP A 105 2.92 -11.27 -0.02
CA ASP A 105 2.88 -10.08 -0.89
C ASP A 105 2.77 -8.77 -0.09
N SER A 106 3.10 -8.78 1.21
CA SER A 106 2.91 -7.60 2.05
C SER A 106 4.02 -6.57 1.87
N TYR A 107 3.68 -5.31 2.15
CA TYR A 107 4.63 -4.20 2.14
C TYR A 107 5.81 -4.43 3.09
N VAL A 108 5.60 -5.14 4.21
CA VAL A 108 6.68 -5.51 5.13
C VAL A 108 7.66 -6.48 4.47
N ALA A 109 7.16 -7.46 3.71
CA ALA A 109 8.03 -8.37 2.96
C ALA A 109 8.87 -7.62 1.91
N MET A 110 8.38 -6.50 1.37
CA MET A 110 9.14 -5.62 0.49
C MET A 110 10.23 -4.86 1.25
N GLU A 111 9.94 -4.33 2.44
CA GLU A 111 10.95 -3.62 3.25
C GLU A 111 12.03 -4.55 3.81
N ASP A 112 11.65 -5.75 4.26
CA ASP A 112 12.62 -6.77 4.66
C ASP A 112 13.52 -7.18 3.49
N ARG A 113 12.94 -7.27 2.28
CA ARG A 113 13.70 -7.54 1.05
C ARG A 113 14.66 -6.40 0.71
N LYS A 114 14.26 -5.14 0.89
CA LYS A 114 15.15 -3.98 0.69
C LYS A 114 16.37 -4.06 1.59
N LEU A 115 16.17 -4.38 2.87
CA LEU A 115 17.26 -4.57 3.83
C LEU A 115 18.17 -5.75 3.46
N ASP A 116 17.61 -6.89 3.03
CA ASP A 116 18.40 -8.05 2.56
C ASP A 116 19.28 -7.69 1.35
N LEU A 117 18.70 -7.02 0.35
CA LEU A 117 19.40 -6.65 -0.88
C LEU A 117 20.56 -5.70 -0.59
N ASP A 118 20.33 -4.69 0.25
CA ASP A 118 21.36 -3.74 0.67
C ASP A 118 22.52 -4.45 1.41
N ALA A 119 22.18 -5.31 2.38
CA ALA A 119 23.15 -6.10 3.12
C ALA A 119 23.98 -7.02 2.21
N ARG A 120 23.36 -7.62 1.19
CA ARG A 120 24.05 -8.48 0.22
C ARG A 120 25.01 -7.71 -0.68
N ILE A 121 24.69 -6.48 -1.07
CA ILE A 121 25.60 -5.60 -1.80
C ILE A 121 26.81 -5.27 -0.91
N GLU A 122 26.57 -4.85 0.34
CA GLU A 122 27.65 -4.53 1.28
C GLU A 122 28.54 -5.74 1.58
N GLN A 123 27.93 -6.90 1.84
CA GLN A 123 28.67 -8.14 2.08
C GLN A 123 29.48 -8.54 0.84
N GLY A 124 28.91 -8.41 -0.35
CA GLY A 124 29.58 -8.68 -1.61
C GLY A 124 30.83 -7.81 -1.78
N LEU A 125 30.72 -6.52 -1.48
CA LEU A 125 31.85 -5.59 -1.51
C LEU A 125 32.92 -5.95 -0.46
N ARG A 126 32.52 -6.21 0.79
CA ARG A 126 33.45 -6.55 1.88
C ARG A 126 34.19 -7.87 1.66
N SER A 127 33.52 -8.85 1.06
CA SER A 127 34.09 -10.17 0.76
C SER A 127 34.87 -10.22 -0.56
N GLY A 128 34.86 -9.13 -1.35
CA GLY A 128 35.47 -9.10 -2.69
C GLY A 128 34.69 -9.87 -3.75
N GLN A 129 33.48 -10.35 -3.43
CA GLN A 129 32.57 -10.98 -4.39
C GLN A 129 31.93 -9.95 -5.35
N LEU A 130 31.99 -8.67 -5.03
CA LEU A 130 31.62 -7.56 -5.90
C LEU A 130 32.80 -6.60 -5.98
N THR A 131 33.11 -6.14 -7.18
CA THR A 131 33.98 -4.97 -7.36
C THR A 131 33.24 -3.70 -6.95
N THR A 132 33.99 -2.63 -6.68
CA THR A 132 33.40 -1.32 -6.37
C THR A 132 32.46 -0.83 -7.48
N ALA A 133 32.83 -1.03 -8.74
CA ALA A 133 32.03 -0.60 -9.89
C ALA A 133 30.70 -1.39 -9.98
N GLU A 134 30.73 -2.70 -9.76
CA GLU A 134 29.50 -3.52 -9.76
C GLU A 134 28.60 -3.18 -8.59
N ALA A 135 29.18 -2.96 -7.40
CA ALA A 135 28.41 -2.52 -6.25
C ALA A 135 27.76 -1.16 -6.47
N GLU A 136 28.44 -0.23 -7.16
CA GLU A 136 27.91 1.10 -7.52
C GLU A 136 26.70 0.98 -8.45
N VAL A 137 26.79 0.19 -9.52
CA VAL A 137 25.66 -0.06 -10.44
C VAL A 137 24.47 -0.67 -9.70
N LEU A 138 24.69 -1.68 -8.85
CA LEU A 138 23.62 -2.31 -8.08
C LEU A 138 23.00 -1.35 -7.06
N ARG A 139 23.77 -0.41 -6.51
CA ARG A 139 23.29 0.66 -5.63
C ARG A 139 22.41 1.64 -6.40
N ASP A 140 22.79 1.99 -7.63
CA ASP A 140 22.04 2.89 -8.48
C ASP A 140 20.69 2.28 -8.88
N ASP A 141 20.67 1.00 -9.26
CA ASP A 141 19.44 0.24 -9.54
C ASP A 141 18.53 0.20 -8.30
N PHE A 142 19.09 -0.11 -7.13
CA PHE A 142 18.35 -0.09 -5.87
C PHE A 142 17.74 1.29 -5.58
N ASN A 143 18.53 2.35 -5.75
CA ASN A 143 18.09 3.73 -5.54
C ASN A 143 17.00 4.13 -6.55
N GLU A 144 17.05 3.63 -7.78
CA GLU A 144 15.98 3.85 -8.76
C GLU A 144 14.67 3.21 -8.31
N ILE A 145 14.71 1.94 -7.89
CA ILE A 145 13.51 1.25 -7.39
C ILE A 145 12.95 1.98 -6.17
N ALA A 146 13.79 2.43 -5.24
CA ALA A 146 13.36 3.20 -4.08
C ALA A 146 12.70 4.54 -4.45
N ARG A 147 13.17 5.21 -5.51
CA ARG A 147 12.52 6.43 -6.03
C ARG A 147 11.15 6.14 -6.63
N ILE A 148 11.03 5.03 -7.38
CA ILE A 148 9.75 4.59 -7.96
C ILE A 148 8.77 4.24 -6.84
N GLU A 149 9.20 3.49 -5.85
CA GLU A 149 8.39 3.17 -4.66
C GLU A 149 7.90 4.44 -3.97
N ALA A 150 8.79 5.41 -3.73
CA ALA A 150 8.41 6.68 -3.14
C ALA A 150 7.36 7.43 -3.97
N SER A 151 7.43 7.35 -5.30
CA SER A 151 6.40 7.92 -6.18
C SER A 151 5.06 7.19 -6.10
N TYR A 152 5.06 5.86 -6.06
CA TYR A 152 3.84 5.06 -5.93
C TYR A 152 3.19 5.26 -4.56
N ARG A 153 3.99 5.54 -3.53
CA ARG A 153 3.47 5.83 -2.18
C ARG A 153 2.73 7.16 -2.07
N VAL A 154 2.90 8.09 -3.02
CA VAL A 154 2.25 9.42 -2.95
C VAL A 154 0.73 9.29 -2.90
N ASP A 155 0.16 8.42 -3.74
CA ASP A 155 -1.27 8.14 -3.79
C ASP A 155 -1.62 6.79 -3.16
N GLY A 156 -0.61 6.09 -2.63
CA GLY A 156 -0.65 4.75 -2.07
C GLY A 156 -0.48 3.67 -3.14
N LEU A 157 0.02 2.50 -2.73
CA LEU A 157 0.42 1.43 -3.63
C LEU A 157 -0.77 0.58 -4.10
N SER A 158 -1.08 0.62 -5.40
CA SER A 158 -2.03 -0.30 -6.03
C SER A 158 -1.48 -1.74 -6.11
N ALA A 159 -2.34 -2.72 -6.42
CA ALA A 159 -1.91 -4.10 -6.64
C ALA A 159 -0.92 -4.23 -7.81
N GLU A 160 -1.09 -3.43 -8.87
CA GLU A 160 -0.24 -3.44 -10.05
C GLU A 160 1.13 -2.81 -9.76
N GLU A 161 1.15 -1.67 -9.07
CA GLU A 161 2.40 -1.02 -8.62
C GLU A 161 3.18 -1.89 -7.64
N ARG A 162 2.49 -2.63 -6.77
CA ARG A 162 3.10 -3.64 -5.89
C ARG A 162 3.73 -4.78 -6.69
N ALA A 163 3.00 -5.34 -7.66
CA ALA A 163 3.52 -6.41 -8.52
C ALA A 163 4.72 -5.92 -9.37
N ASP A 164 4.71 -4.65 -9.78
CA ASP A 164 5.82 -4.02 -10.46
C ASP A 164 7.06 -3.91 -9.56
N LEU A 165 6.90 -3.35 -8.35
CA LEU A 165 8.00 -3.27 -7.37
C LEU A 165 8.54 -4.65 -6.99
N ASN A 166 7.67 -5.63 -6.77
CA ASN A 166 8.08 -7.00 -6.47
C ASN A 166 8.96 -7.58 -7.58
N ARG A 167 8.55 -7.45 -8.85
CA ARG A 167 9.37 -7.86 -10.00
C ARG A 167 10.71 -7.15 -10.01
N ARG A 168 10.74 -5.84 -9.83
CA ARG A 168 12.00 -5.07 -9.83
C ARG A 168 12.95 -5.50 -8.71
N PHE A 169 12.44 -5.74 -7.52
CA PHE A 169 13.25 -6.25 -6.41
C PHE A 169 13.73 -7.69 -6.66
N ASP A 170 12.92 -8.53 -7.29
CA ASP A 170 13.34 -9.89 -7.69
C ASP A 170 14.42 -9.85 -8.76
N GLU A 171 14.28 -8.98 -9.76
CA GLU A 171 15.27 -8.73 -10.82
C GLU A 171 16.60 -8.23 -10.23
N LEU A 172 16.55 -7.25 -9.34
CA LEU A 172 17.75 -6.77 -8.62
C LEU A 172 18.37 -7.88 -7.76
N GLY A 173 17.54 -8.66 -7.05
CA GLY A 173 17.99 -9.80 -6.27
C GLY A 173 18.69 -10.88 -7.11
N ALA A 174 18.24 -11.08 -8.34
CA ALA A 174 18.88 -11.95 -9.32
C ALA A 174 20.19 -11.34 -9.84
N ALA A 175 20.21 -10.05 -10.18
CA ALA A 175 21.40 -9.34 -10.62
C ALA A 175 22.52 -9.39 -9.57
N ILE A 176 22.22 -9.13 -8.30
CA ILE A 176 23.18 -9.26 -7.19
C ILE A 176 23.73 -10.69 -7.10
N ARG A 177 22.87 -11.70 -7.28
CA ARG A 177 23.29 -13.11 -7.22
C ARG A 177 24.25 -13.45 -8.37
N VAL A 178 23.91 -13.04 -9.59
CA VAL A 178 24.75 -13.25 -10.78
C VAL A 178 26.08 -12.54 -10.61
N ALA A 179 26.06 -11.26 -10.22
CA ALA A 179 27.27 -10.49 -9.96
C ALA A 179 28.12 -11.22 -8.93
N ARG A 180 27.62 -11.54 -7.73
CA ARG A 180 28.42 -12.24 -6.70
C ARG A 180 28.96 -13.61 -7.12
N ALA A 181 28.29 -14.31 -8.04
CA ALA A 181 28.68 -15.63 -8.51
C ALA A 181 29.65 -15.61 -9.70
N ASP A 182 29.92 -14.43 -10.30
CA ASP A 182 30.76 -14.32 -11.48
C ASP A 182 32.21 -14.80 -11.20
N PRO A 183 32.62 -15.95 -11.78
CA PRO A 183 33.92 -16.56 -11.55
C PRO A 183 35.05 -15.90 -12.35
N ASP A 184 34.75 -15.07 -13.36
CA ASP A 184 35.75 -14.44 -14.23
C ASP A 184 36.66 -13.46 -13.46
N ARG A 185 36.22 -13.02 -12.27
CA ARG A 185 37.05 -12.22 -11.34
C ARG A 185 38.27 -12.97 -10.79
N THR A 186 38.21 -14.30 -10.73
CA THR A 186 39.26 -15.11 -10.09
C THR A 186 40.49 -15.29 -11.00
N TYR A 187 40.34 -15.11 -12.32
CA TYR A 187 41.41 -15.36 -13.29
C TYR A 187 42.26 -14.12 -13.65
N GLY A 188 41.91 -12.93 -13.15
CA GLY A 188 42.60 -11.68 -13.48
C GLY A 188 43.88 -11.38 -12.68
N TRP A 189 44.15 -12.09 -11.58
CA TRP A 189 45.26 -11.76 -10.66
C TRP A 189 46.56 -12.55 -10.89
N ASN A 190 46.69 -13.29 -12.00
CA ASN A 190 47.90 -14.06 -12.32
C ASN A 190 48.47 -13.71 -13.71
N ARG A 191 48.69 -12.42 -13.93
CA ARG A 191 49.62 -11.98 -14.97
C ARG A 191 50.34 -10.76 -14.45
N TYR A 192 51.53 -10.96 -13.87
CA TYR A 192 52.80 -10.29 -14.15
C TYR A 192 53.88 -10.90 -13.27
#